data_AF-A0A9J6FVX6-F1
#
_entry.id   AF-A0A9J6FVX6-F1
#
_cell.length_a   1.000
_cell.length_b   1.000
_cell.length_c   1.000
_cell.angle_alpha   90.00
_cell.angle_beta   90.00
_cell.angle_gamma   90.00
#
_symmetry.space_group_name_H-M   'P 1'
#
loop_
_entity.id
_entity.type
_entity.pdbx_description
1 polymer ?
#
loop_
_entity_poly.entity_id
_entity_poly.type
_entity_poly.pdbx_seq_one_letter_code
_entity_poly.pdbx_strand_id
1 'polypeptide(L)'
;MPATRPKWDMFGQIARDIFRVLGVSRTAVQCETRFKTLAKRKRSEDKNNRTSGRAPCHVSYEEEFAAIKAIDDSLEPEVLRGVNKVLYKTTSSTASNGRSCRSTQSNSDLENDGEAANIPPGASPEEISTGQEVAEMPMKKRKADRNLRASLPRTQHMALFFEEMRKMNEEKEQRKEERERRREERHQELLTAHARHMAAIQELLKKDCAP
;
A
#
# COMPACT_ATOMS: atom_id res chain seq x y z
N MET A 1 -20.88 26.51 -1.93
CA MET A 1 -19.66 25.69 -1.74
C MET A 1 -20.08 24.38 -1.08
N PRO A 2 -20.06 23.22 -1.78
CA PRO A 2 -20.44 21.96 -1.14
C PRO A 2 -19.42 21.59 -0.07
N ALA A 3 -19.89 21.34 1.14
CA ALA A 3 -19.07 20.91 2.26
C ALA A 3 -18.34 19.60 1.88
N THR A 4 -17.01 19.60 1.98
CA THR A 4 -16.21 18.39 1.78
C THR A 4 -16.63 17.37 2.83
N ARG A 5 -17.31 16.30 2.41
CA ARG A 5 -17.70 15.22 3.31
C ARG A 5 -16.44 14.62 3.93
N PRO A 6 -16.42 14.31 5.22
CA PRO A 6 -15.26 13.72 5.85
C PRO A 6 -14.94 12.39 5.14
N LYS A 7 -13.64 12.13 4.95
CA LYS A 7 -13.14 10.94 4.23
C LYS A 7 -13.75 9.62 4.73
N TRP A 8 -14.08 9.55 6.01
CA TRP A 8 -14.72 8.39 6.62
C TRP A 8 -16.15 8.14 6.10
N ASP A 9 -16.94 9.20 5.89
CA ASP A 9 -18.30 9.09 5.34
C ASP A 9 -18.30 8.52 3.92
N MET A 10 -17.26 8.84 3.13
CA MET A 10 -17.10 8.29 1.79
C MET A 10 -16.92 6.76 1.82
N PHE A 11 -16.04 6.25 2.69
CA PHE A 11 -15.86 4.80 2.82
C PHE A 11 -17.06 4.11 3.47
N GLY A 12 -17.80 4.80 4.34
CA GLY A 12 -19.09 4.33 4.85
C GLY A 12 -20.15 4.21 3.76
N GLN A 13 -20.18 5.15 2.80
CA GLN A 13 -21.05 5.05 1.62
C GLN A 13 -20.64 3.89 0.72
N ILE A 14 -19.35 3.75 0.41
CA ILE A 14 -18.81 2.65 -0.40
C ILE A 14 -19.15 1.29 0.22
N ALA A 15 -19.02 1.13 1.54
CA ALA A 15 -19.39 -0.10 2.25
C ALA A 15 -20.88 -0.46 2.05
N ARG A 16 -21.77 0.53 2.15
CA ARG A 16 -23.21 0.35 1.89
C ARG A 16 -23.50 -0.02 0.44
N ASP A 17 -22.80 0.61 -0.51
CA ASP A 17 -22.97 0.32 -1.93
C ASP A 17 -22.47 -1.08 -2.29
N ILE A 18 -21.36 -1.53 -1.72
CA ILE A 18 -20.85 -2.90 -1.86
C ILE A 18 -21.87 -3.91 -1.34
N PHE A 19 -22.46 -3.65 -0.16
CA PHE A 19 -23.50 -4.52 0.38
C PHE A 19 -24.74 -4.55 -0.53
N ARG A 20 -25.16 -3.40 -1.06
CA ARG A 20 -26.33 -3.31 -1.94
C ARG A 20 -26.12 -4.01 -3.28
N VAL A 21 -24.95 -3.88 -3.90
CA VAL A 21 -24.67 -4.40 -5.25
C VAL A 21 -24.23 -5.85 -5.23
N LEU A 22 -23.41 -6.24 -4.26
CA LEU A 22 -22.76 -7.55 -4.21
C LEU A 22 -23.27 -8.45 -3.07
N GLY A 23 -24.08 -7.93 -2.15
CA GLY A 23 -24.56 -8.68 -0.97
C GLY A 23 -23.48 -8.95 0.08
N VAL A 24 -22.27 -8.38 -0.07
CA VAL A 24 -21.14 -8.66 0.83
C VAL A 24 -21.04 -7.57 1.89
N SER A 25 -21.10 -7.95 3.17
CA SER A 25 -20.90 -7.01 4.28
C SER A 25 -19.41 -6.69 4.46
N ARG A 26 -19.06 -5.41 4.42
CA ARG A 26 -17.71 -4.89 4.68
C ARG A 26 -17.81 -3.63 5.52
N THR A 27 -16.84 -3.41 6.40
CA THR A 27 -16.75 -2.16 7.17
C THR A 27 -16.01 -1.08 6.38
N ALA A 28 -16.27 0.19 6.69
CA ALA A 28 -15.58 1.32 6.07
C ALA A 28 -14.05 1.21 6.18
N VAL A 29 -13.55 0.72 7.33
CA VAL A 29 -12.11 0.50 7.58
C VAL A 29 -11.53 -0.58 6.67
N GLN A 30 -12.27 -1.66 6.42
CA GLN A 30 -11.86 -2.72 5.49
C GLN A 30 -11.80 -2.19 4.05
N CYS A 31 -12.79 -1.41 3.63
CA CYS A 31 -12.81 -0.76 2.32
C CYS A 31 -11.62 0.20 2.15
N GLU A 32 -11.33 1.04 3.15
CA GLU A 32 -10.19 1.95 3.12
C GLU A 32 -8.85 1.19 3.04
N THR A 33 -8.69 0.15 3.86
CA THR A 33 -7.46 -0.65 3.88
C THR A 33 -7.25 -1.33 2.54
N ARG A 34 -8.31 -1.92 1.97
CA ARG A 34 -8.25 -2.56 0.66
C ARG A 34 -7.87 -1.58 -0.44
N PHE A 35 -8.48 -0.39 -0.45
CA PHE A 35 -8.13 0.67 -1.39
C PHE A 35 -6.66 1.07 -1.29
N LYS A 36 -6.14 1.29 -0.07
CA LYS A 36 -4.72 1.63 0.15
C LYS A 36 -3.79 0.56 -0.41
N THR A 37 -4.10 -0.73 -0.19
CA THR A 37 -3.31 -1.85 -0.72
C THR A 37 -3.33 -1.88 -2.24
N LEU A 38 -4.50 -1.75 -2.87
CA LEU A 38 -4.62 -1.70 -4.33
C LEU A 38 -3.83 -0.52 -4.92
N ALA A 39 -3.99 0.68 -4.35
CA ALA A 39 -3.27 1.86 -4.78
C ALA A 39 -1.74 1.72 -4.63
N LYS A 40 -1.26 0.96 -3.63
CA LYS A 40 0.18 0.68 -3.44
C LYS A 40 0.68 -0.33 -4.48
N ARG A 41 -0.08 -1.40 -4.75
CA ARG A 41 0.26 -2.42 -5.75
C ARG A 41 0.33 -1.83 -7.15
N LYS A 42 -0.70 -1.08 -7.55
CA LYS A 42 -0.70 -0.33 -8.82
C LYS A 42 0.55 0.53 -9.00
N ARG A 43 0.89 1.33 -7.98
CA ARG A 43 2.11 2.16 -8.01
C ARG A 43 3.39 1.34 -8.14
N SER A 44 3.44 0.12 -7.60
CA SER A 44 4.58 -0.77 -7.74
C SER A 44 4.68 -1.34 -9.15
N GLU A 45 3.54 -1.74 -9.72
CA GLU A 45 3.43 -2.28 -11.07
C GLU A 45 3.75 -1.20 -12.12
N ASP A 46 3.21 0.01 -11.96
CA ASP A 46 3.53 1.17 -12.80
C ASP A 46 5.04 1.50 -12.77
N LYS A 47 5.68 1.41 -11.60
CA LYS A 47 7.13 1.59 -11.47
C LYS A 47 7.90 0.50 -12.18
N ASN A 48 7.48 -0.75 -12.07
CA ASN A 48 8.08 -1.87 -12.77
C ASN A 48 8.03 -1.65 -14.29
N ASN A 49 6.87 -1.27 -14.81
CA ASN A 49 6.65 -1.06 -16.24
C ASN A 49 7.35 0.19 -16.80
N ARG A 50 7.69 1.16 -15.96
CA ARG A 50 8.51 2.33 -16.32
C ARG A 50 10.02 2.08 -16.23
N THR A 51 10.45 0.96 -15.66
CA THR A 51 11.87 0.66 -15.46
C THR A 51 12.38 -0.20 -16.61
N SER A 52 13.33 0.32 -17.38
CA SER A 52 13.99 -0.42 -18.47
C SER A 52 14.66 -1.70 -17.96
N GLY A 53 14.62 -2.76 -18.77
CA GLY A 53 15.23 -4.05 -18.45
C GLY A 53 14.41 -4.96 -17.51
N ARG A 54 13.20 -4.55 -17.13
CA ARG A 54 12.26 -5.41 -16.38
C ARG A 54 11.20 -5.99 -17.32
N ALA A 55 10.75 -7.21 -17.00
CA ALA A 55 9.63 -7.81 -17.70
C ALA A 55 8.34 -6.99 -17.46
N PRO A 56 7.53 -6.72 -18.49
CA PRO A 56 6.24 -6.07 -18.34
C PRO A 56 5.34 -6.86 -17.38
N CYS A 57 4.73 -6.16 -16.43
CA CYS A 57 3.79 -6.73 -15.48
C CYS A 57 2.37 -6.26 -15.83
N HIS A 58 1.49 -7.22 -16.09
CA HIS A 58 0.08 -6.96 -16.36
C HIS A 58 -0.69 -6.75 -15.05
N VAL A 59 -1.50 -5.70 -14.98
CA VAL A 59 -2.33 -5.37 -13.81
C VAL A 59 -3.78 -5.68 -14.15
N SER A 60 -4.38 -6.66 -13.47
CA SER A 60 -5.71 -7.18 -13.82
C SER A 60 -6.85 -6.17 -13.69
N TYR A 61 -6.69 -5.13 -12.88
CA TYR A 61 -7.69 -4.10 -12.64
C TYR A 61 -7.35 -2.77 -13.33
N GLU A 62 -6.38 -2.72 -14.25
CA GLU A 62 -5.96 -1.48 -14.90
C GLU A 62 -7.09 -0.81 -15.70
N GLU A 63 -7.81 -1.61 -16.48
CA GLU A 63 -8.91 -1.15 -17.32
C GLU A 63 -10.05 -0.55 -16.48
N GLU A 64 -10.37 -1.18 -15.35
CA GLU A 64 -11.38 -0.68 -14.40
C GLU A 64 -10.97 0.66 -13.81
N PHE A 65 -9.69 0.81 -13.40
CA PHE A 65 -9.17 2.07 -12.90
C PHE A 65 -9.18 3.17 -13.97
N ALA A 66 -8.85 2.83 -15.22
CA ALA A 66 -8.91 3.76 -16.33
C ALA A 66 -10.35 4.22 -16.62
N ALA A 67 -11.32 3.29 -16.56
CA ALA A 67 -12.73 3.60 -16.73
C ALA A 67 -13.26 4.53 -15.64
N ILE A 68 -12.94 4.26 -14.36
CA ILE A 68 -13.31 5.15 -13.24
C ILE A 68 -12.71 6.53 -13.43
N LYS A 69 -11.44 6.61 -13.84
CA LYS A 69 -10.75 7.87 -14.11
C LYS A 69 -11.37 8.64 -15.27
N ALA A 70 -11.89 7.96 -16.27
CA ALA A 70 -12.55 8.58 -17.42
C ALA A 70 -13.94 9.15 -17.08
N ILE A 71 -14.62 8.58 -16.08
CA ILE A 71 -15.91 9.08 -15.57
C ILE A 71 -15.70 10.33 -14.69
N ASP A 72 -14.55 10.44 -14.03
CA ASP A 72 -14.21 11.57 -13.15
C ASP A 72 -13.88 12.83 -13.95
N ASP A 73 -14.90 13.68 -14.10
CA ASP A 73 -14.86 14.98 -14.78
C ASP A 73 -14.17 16.08 -13.95
N SER A 74 -13.79 15.80 -12.70
CA SER A 74 -13.05 16.73 -11.83
C SER A 74 -11.56 16.83 -12.16
N LEU A 75 -11.02 15.90 -12.95
CA LEU A 75 -9.63 15.95 -13.39
C LEU A 75 -9.46 17.01 -14.48
N GLU A 76 -8.74 18.08 -14.16
CA GLU A 76 -8.36 19.09 -15.15
C GLU A 76 -7.60 18.42 -16.33
N PRO A 77 -7.91 18.79 -17.58
CA PRO A 77 -7.27 18.19 -18.74
C PRO A 77 -5.76 18.41 -18.70
N GLU A 78 -4.99 17.39 -19.10
CA GLU A 78 -3.53 17.51 -19.19
C GLU A 78 -3.15 18.66 -20.15
N VAL A 79 -2.58 19.72 -19.60
CA VAL A 79 -2.14 20.91 -20.35
C VAL A 79 -0.66 20.78 -20.68
N LEU A 80 -0.34 20.47 -21.94
CA LEU A 80 1.03 20.47 -22.42
C LEU A 80 1.43 21.91 -22.78
N ARG A 81 2.31 22.50 -21.97
CA ARG A 81 2.85 23.85 -22.21
C ARG A 81 4.19 23.77 -22.93
N GLY A 82 4.22 24.22 -24.18
CA GLY A 82 5.43 24.59 -24.89
C GLY A 82 5.80 26.06 -24.66
N VAL A 83 6.99 26.47 -25.11
CA VAL A 83 7.52 27.84 -24.92
C VAL A 83 6.59 28.90 -25.53
N ASN A 84 5.92 28.59 -26.64
CA ASN A 84 5.01 29.51 -27.36
C ASN A 84 3.59 28.97 -27.57
N LYS A 85 3.22 27.81 -27.01
CA LYS A 85 1.88 27.23 -27.22
C LYS A 85 1.41 26.40 -26.04
N VAL A 86 0.12 26.49 -25.76
CA VAL A 86 -0.58 25.67 -24.77
C VAL A 86 -1.47 24.70 -25.54
N LEU A 87 -1.25 23.40 -25.37
CA LEU A 87 -2.03 22.33 -25.98
C LEU A 87 -2.83 21.61 -24.91
N TYR A 88 -4.15 21.57 -25.08
CA TYR A 88 -5.04 20.78 -24.24
C TYR A 88 -5.17 19.39 -24.86
N LYS A 89 -4.82 18.34 -24.11
CA LYS A 89 -5.01 16.98 -24.57
C LYS A 89 -6.48 16.60 -24.35
N THR A 90 -7.28 16.63 -25.41
CA THR A 90 -8.66 16.16 -25.38
C THR A 90 -8.67 14.64 -25.20
N THR A 91 -9.18 14.16 -24.08
CA THR A 91 -9.58 12.75 -23.92
C THR A 91 -10.87 12.58 -24.72
N SER A 92 -10.76 12.20 -26.00
CA SER A 92 -11.92 11.89 -26.81
C SER A 92 -12.71 10.74 -26.18
N SER A 93 -13.87 11.07 -25.62
CA SER A 93 -14.95 10.12 -25.39
C SER A 93 -15.24 9.40 -26.72
N THR A 94 -15.36 8.08 -26.65
CA THR A 94 -15.68 7.19 -27.75
C THR A 94 -16.97 7.62 -28.45
N ALA A 95 -16.85 8.10 -29.69
CA ALA A 95 -17.93 8.08 -30.67
C ALA A 95 -17.34 7.93 -32.09
N SER A 96 -17.94 7.03 -32.85
CA SER A 96 -17.80 6.73 -34.28
C SER A 96 -16.77 5.67 -34.73
N ASN A 97 -17.33 4.48 -34.97
CA ASN A 97 -16.99 3.56 -36.06
C ASN A 97 -16.77 4.29 -37.40
N GLY A 98 -15.76 3.89 -38.19
CA GLY A 98 -15.77 4.14 -39.64
C GLY A 98 -14.41 4.25 -40.36
N ARG A 99 -13.80 3.10 -40.67
CA ARG A 99 -13.07 2.74 -41.91
C ARG A 99 -11.84 3.52 -42.41
N SER A 100 -10.76 2.72 -42.56
CA SER A 100 -9.90 2.53 -43.76
C SER A 100 -8.84 3.62 -44.04
N CYS A 101 -7.61 3.38 -44.49
CA CYS A 101 -6.87 2.25 -45.09
C CYS A 101 -5.38 2.64 -45.09
N ARG A 102 -4.44 1.68 -44.98
CA ARG A 102 -3.40 1.46 -46.02
C ARG A 102 -2.65 0.14 -45.77
N SER A 103 -2.73 -0.71 -46.78
CA SER A 103 -2.00 -1.93 -47.03
C SER A 103 -0.49 -1.71 -47.18
N THR A 104 0.33 -2.64 -46.66
CA THR A 104 1.44 -3.22 -47.43
C THR A 104 1.63 -4.67 -46.98
N GLN A 105 1.54 -5.59 -47.95
CA GLN A 105 1.86 -7.00 -47.81
C GLN A 105 3.38 -7.21 -47.93
N SER A 106 3.92 -8.18 -47.19
CA SER A 106 4.92 -9.10 -47.71
C SER A 106 4.98 -10.34 -46.80
N ASN A 107 4.59 -11.49 -47.37
CA ASN A 107 4.75 -12.83 -46.83
C ASN A 107 6.22 -13.28 -46.88
N SER A 108 6.63 -14.14 -45.94
CA SER A 108 7.32 -15.40 -46.27
C SER A 108 7.33 -16.32 -45.05
N ASP A 109 6.69 -17.47 -45.24
CA ASP A 109 6.72 -18.68 -44.42
C ASP A 109 8.13 -19.28 -44.29
N LEU A 110 8.38 -19.99 -43.18
CA LEU A 110 9.18 -21.22 -43.14
C LEU A 110 8.88 -21.98 -41.83
N GLU A 111 8.39 -23.19 -42.00
CA GLU A 111 8.13 -24.22 -40.98
C GLU A 111 9.45 -24.75 -40.38
N ASN A 112 9.42 -25.20 -39.12
CA ASN A 112 10.15 -26.41 -38.73
C ASN A 112 9.61 -27.00 -37.41
N ASP A 113 9.25 -28.28 -37.48
CA ASP A 113 8.81 -29.16 -36.40
C ASP A 113 9.99 -29.67 -35.54
N GLY A 114 9.68 -30.16 -34.32
CA GLY A 114 10.45 -31.24 -33.70
C GLY A 114 10.84 -31.12 -32.21
N GLU A 115 10.14 -31.91 -31.39
CA GLU A 115 10.74 -32.91 -30.48
C GLU A 115 10.95 -32.65 -28.95
N ALA A 116 9.98 -33.19 -28.20
CA ALA A 116 9.95 -33.92 -26.91
C ALA A 116 11.19 -34.07 -25.98
N ALA A 117 10.94 -33.84 -24.67
CA ALA A 117 11.24 -34.70 -23.48
C ALA A 117 10.82 -33.94 -22.17
N ASN A 118 9.86 -34.37 -21.32
CA ASN A 118 9.91 -35.36 -20.20
C ASN A 118 11.25 -35.32 -19.40
N ILE A 119 11.38 -35.12 -18.07
CA ILE A 119 10.74 -35.71 -16.85
C ILE A 119 11.05 -34.79 -15.60
N PRO A 120 10.24 -34.76 -14.51
CA PRO A 120 10.49 -34.07 -13.20
C PRO A 120 11.27 -35.01 -12.21
N PRO A 121 11.32 -34.90 -10.85
CA PRO A 121 10.81 -33.92 -9.86
C PRO A 121 11.80 -33.51 -8.72
N GLY A 122 11.37 -32.56 -7.86
CA GLY A 122 11.65 -32.61 -6.41
C GLY A 122 12.72 -31.67 -5.82
N ALA A 123 12.26 -30.64 -5.10
CA ALA A 123 12.79 -30.20 -3.80
C ALA A 123 12.01 -28.96 -3.26
N SER A 124 11.21 -29.19 -2.22
CA SER A 124 10.87 -28.21 -1.16
C SER A 124 11.93 -28.37 -0.04
N PRO A 125 12.05 -27.55 1.04
CA PRO A 125 11.32 -26.36 1.48
C PRO A 125 12.28 -25.16 1.70
N GLU A 126 11.86 -23.92 1.95
CA GLU A 126 11.67 -23.39 3.31
C GLU A 126 11.05 -21.99 3.28
N GLU A 127 10.27 -21.74 4.33
CA GLU A 127 9.57 -20.51 4.64
C GLU A 127 10.53 -19.34 4.92
N ILE A 128 10.11 -18.11 4.63
CA ILE A 128 10.17 -16.99 5.60
C ILE A 128 9.09 -15.98 5.24
N SER A 129 8.06 -16.02 6.08
CA SER A 129 7.08 -14.97 6.30
C SER A 129 7.75 -13.78 6.97
N THR A 130 7.58 -12.57 6.43
CA THR A 130 7.77 -11.35 7.21
C THR A 130 6.76 -10.30 6.78
N GLY A 131 5.60 -10.35 7.43
CA GLY A 131 4.61 -9.28 7.43
C GLY A 131 5.16 -8.07 8.16
N GLN A 132 5.38 -6.99 7.42
CA GLN A 132 5.79 -5.70 7.98
C GLN A 132 4.54 -4.85 8.25
N GLU A 133 4.07 -4.88 9.49
CA GLU A 133 3.07 -3.94 10.01
C GLU A 133 3.63 -2.51 10.00
N VAL A 134 3.03 -1.66 9.18
CA VAL A 134 3.28 -0.21 9.17
C VAL A 134 2.47 0.45 10.28
N ALA A 135 3.09 0.59 11.45
CA ALA A 135 2.59 1.44 12.52
C ALA A 135 2.75 2.92 12.14
N GLU A 136 1.62 3.62 12.03
CA GLU A 136 1.53 5.06 11.80
C GLU A 136 2.33 5.86 12.85
N MET A 137 3.18 6.78 12.38
CA MET A 137 3.79 7.81 13.23
C MET A 137 2.98 9.11 13.11
N PRO A 138 2.69 9.81 14.22
CA PRO A 138 2.06 11.13 14.16
C PRO A 138 3.06 12.16 13.62
N MET A 139 2.77 12.72 12.44
CA MET A 139 3.52 13.83 11.87
C MET A 139 3.27 15.10 12.70
N LYS A 140 4.20 15.44 13.59
CA LYS A 140 4.29 16.77 14.19
C LYS A 140 4.61 17.77 13.07
N LYS A 141 3.69 18.70 12.81
CA LYS A 141 3.87 19.83 11.88
C LYS A 141 5.08 20.66 12.30
N ARG A 142 6.22 20.47 11.63
CA ARG A 142 7.37 21.39 11.73
C ARG A 142 6.95 22.70 11.04
N LYS A 143 6.59 23.71 11.83
CA LYS A 143 6.55 25.09 11.34
C LYS A 143 7.98 25.44 10.95
N ALA A 144 8.17 25.81 9.69
CA ALA A 144 9.47 26.15 9.17
C ALA A 144 9.92 27.50 9.75
N ASP A 145 10.89 27.48 10.64
CA ASP A 145 11.69 28.65 11.02
C ASP A 145 12.57 29.03 9.84
N ARG A 146 11.96 29.70 8.84
CA ARG A 146 12.62 30.14 7.61
C ARG A 146 13.61 31.30 7.81
N ASN A 147 13.73 31.85 9.03
CA ASN A 147 14.47 33.09 9.30
C ASN A 147 15.85 32.93 9.96
N LEU A 148 16.38 31.72 10.14
CA LEU A 148 17.72 31.51 10.74
C LEU A 148 18.81 31.09 9.74
N ARG A 149 18.55 31.13 8.42
CA ARG A 149 19.55 30.84 7.39
C ARG A 149 20.53 32.01 7.15
N ALA A 150 20.90 32.73 8.20
CA ALA A 150 22.14 33.50 8.21
C ALA A 150 23.29 32.47 8.25
N SER A 151 24.21 32.56 7.28
CA SER A 151 25.08 31.45 6.88
C SER A 151 26.06 31.04 7.97
N LEU A 152 25.69 30.02 8.76
CA LEU A 152 26.67 29.25 9.54
C LEU A 152 27.63 28.55 8.56
N PRO A 153 28.94 28.50 8.88
CA PRO A 153 29.90 27.78 8.05
C PRO A 153 29.45 26.33 7.90
N ARG A 154 29.56 25.80 6.68
CA ARG A 154 29.03 24.48 6.25
C ARG A 154 29.37 23.34 7.22
N THR A 155 30.52 23.40 7.88
CA THR A 155 30.97 22.43 8.90
C THR A 155 30.05 22.35 10.11
N GLN A 156 29.52 23.49 10.58
CA GLN A 156 28.60 23.54 11.73
C GLN A 156 27.22 22.99 11.37
N HIS A 157 26.76 23.21 10.14
CA HIS A 157 25.50 22.63 9.66
C HIS A 157 25.55 21.09 9.60
N MET A 158 26.70 20.52 9.22
CA MET A 158 26.90 19.06 9.24
C MET A 158 26.91 18.51 10.66
N ALA A 159 27.56 19.20 11.60
CA ALA A 159 27.59 18.77 13.01
C ALA A 159 26.18 18.71 13.61
N LEU A 160 25.37 19.76 13.39
CA LEU A 160 23.98 19.80 13.85
C LEU A 160 23.12 18.70 13.20
N PHE A 161 23.35 18.42 11.91
CA PHE A 161 22.67 17.33 11.21
C PHE A 161 22.99 15.96 11.82
N PHE A 162 24.27 15.68 12.11
CA PHE A 162 24.66 14.41 12.73
C PHE A 162 24.18 14.28 14.18
N GLU A 163 24.07 15.38 14.92
CA GLU A 163 23.42 15.38 16.24
C GLU A 163 21.92 15.11 16.15
N GLU A 164 21.22 15.69 15.19
CA GLU A 164 19.80 15.43 14.96
C GLU A 164 19.56 13.95 14.58
N MET A 165 20.43 13.38 13.75
CA MET A 165 20.38 11.96 13.39
C MET A 165 20.64 11.03 14.58
N ARG A 166 21.59 11.37 15.47
CA ARG A 166 21.81 10.60 16.71
C ARG A 166 20.58 10.62 17.61
N LYS A 167 20.01 11.80 17.86
CA LYS A 167 18.77 11.94 18.65
C LYS A 167 17.61 11.15 18.06
N MET A 168 17.44 11.20 16.73
CA MET A 168 16.37 10.45 16.06
C MET A 168 16.55 8.93 16.21
N ASN A 169 17.79 8.44 16.16
CA ASN A 169 18.08 7.02 16.34
C ASN A 169 17.87 6.60 17.80
N GLU A 170 18.31 7.39 18.77
CA GLU A 170 18.05 7.17 20.20
C GLU A 170 16.54 7.12 20.50
N GLU A 171 15.75 8.05 19.93
CA GLU A 171 14.29 8.05 20.07
C GLU A 171 13.65 6.78 19.47
N LYS A 172 14.17 6.30 18.33
CA LYS A 172 13.68 5.05 17.71
C LYS A 172 13.99 3.83 18.56
N GLU A 173 15.18 3.75 19.15
CA GLU A 173 15.55 2.64 20.04
C GLU A 173 14.73 2.67 21.33
N GLN A 174 14.56 3.83 21.95
CA GLN A 174 13.68 3.96 23.13
C GLN A 174 12.23 3.53 22.83
N ARG A 175 11.71 3.92 21.66
CA ARG A 175 10.37 3.51 21.23
C ARG A 175 10.27 2.02 20.94
N LYS A 176 11.36 1.39 20.47
CA LYS A 176 11.43 -0.05 20.25
C LYS A 176 11.45 -0.79 21.58
N GLU A 177 12.29 -0.34 22.51
CA GLU A 177 12.40 -0.90 23.86
C GLU A 177 11.08 -0.78 24.63
N GLU A 178 10.38 0.36 24.55
CA GLU A 178 9.05 0.52 25.16
C GLU A 178 8.03 -0.49 24.60
N ARG A 179 8.08 -0.76 23.29
CA ARG A 179 7.19 -1.76 22.66
C ARG A 179 7.52 -3.17 23.10
N GLU A 180 8.79 -3.50 23.27
CA GLU A 180 9.24 -4.79 23.79
C GLU A 180 8.84 -4.96 25.25
N ARG A 181 9.08 -3.96 26.10
CA ARG A 181 8.62 -3.96 27.50
C ARG A 181 7.11 -4.20 27.60
N ARG A 182 6.31 -3.52 26.76
CA ARG A 182 4.85 -3.72 26.74
C ARG A 182 4.43 -5.11 26.25
N ARG A 183 5.24 -5.77 25.42
CA ARG A 183 5.00 -7.17 25.00
C ARG A 183 5.31 -8.13 26.13
N GLU A 184 6.41 -7.90 26.84
CA GLU A 184 6.80 -8.69 28.02
C GLU A 184 5.79 -8.55 29.16
N GLU A 185 5.31 -7.34 29.45
CA GLU A 185 4.25 -7.10 30.44
C GLU A 185 2.99 -7.91 30.13
N ARG A 186 2.52 -7.89 28.87
CA ARG A 186 1.36 -8.70 28.45
C ARG A 186 1.62 -10.20 28.57
N HIS A 187 2.83 -10.65 28.26
CA HIS A 187 3.20 -12.05 28.38
C HIS A 187 3.22 -12.50 29.85
N GLN A 188 3.76 -11.67 30.76
CA GLN A 188 3.75 -11.92 32.19
C GLN A 188 2.33 -11.91 32.75
N GLU A 189 1.49 -10.97 32.34
CA GLU A 189 0.08 -10.92 32.72
C GLU A 189 -0.66 -12.21 32.30
N LEU A 190 -0.41 -12.70 31.08
CA LEU A 190 -0.98 -13.95 30.60
C LEU A 190 -0.54 -15.15 31.45
N LEU A 191 0.75 -15.24 31.78
CA LEU A 191 1.29 -16.31 32.64
C LEU A 191 0.69 -16.27 34.04
N THR A 192 0.57 -15.08 34.64
CA THR A 192 -0.03 -14.94 35.97
C THR A 192 -1.52 -15.25 35.97
N ALA A 193 -2.26 -14.85 34.94
CA ALA A 193 -3.67 -15.21 34.77
C ALA A 193 -3.85 -16.73 34.62
N HIS A 194 -3.01 -17.37 33.82
CA HIS A 194 -3.02 -18.83 33.66
C HIS A 194 -2.71 -19.54 34.99
N ALA A 195 -1.71 -19.08 35.74
CA ALA A 195 -1.37 -19.64 37.05
C ALA A 195 -2.52 -19.51 38.06
N ARG A 196 -3.20 -18.35 38.08
CA ARG A 196 -4.39 -18.14 38.93
C ARG A 196 -5.53 -19.07 38.55
N HIS A 197 -5.77 -19.27 37.25
CA HIS A 197 -6.80 -20.19 36.77
C HIS A 197 -6.51 -21.64 37.19
N MET A 198 -5.26 -22.10 37.03
CA MET A 198 -4.83 -23.42 37.47
C MET A 198 -4.97 -23.60 38.99
N ALA A 199 -4.62 -22.59 39.77
CA ALA A 199 -4.78 -22.62 41.23
C ALA A 199 -6.26 -22.71 41.65
N ALA A 200 -7.15 -21.97 40.97
CA ALA A 200 -8.59 -22.03 41.21
C ALA A 200 -9.17 -23.43 40.92
N ILE A 201 -8.73 -24.07 39.82
CA ILE A 201 -9.11 -25.45 39.50
C ILE A 201 -8.67 -26.41 40.62
N GLN A 202 -7.43 -26.28 41.09
CA GLN A 202 -6.93 -27.12 42.19
C GLN A 202 -7.70 -26.91 43.49
N GLU A 203 -8.14 -25.69 43.78
CA GLU A 203 -8.96 -25.39 44.97
C GLU A 203 -10.36 -26.02 44.89
N LEU A 204 -10.99 -25.99 43.71
CA LEU A 204 -12.29 -26.65 43.48
C LEU A 204 -12.16 -28.17 43.66
N LEU A 205 -11.15 -28.79 43.06
CA LEU A 205 -10.90 -30.22 43.20
C LEU A 205 -10.62 -30.65 44.66
N LYS A 206 -10.01 -29.77 45.47
CA LYS A 206 -9.79 -30.03 46.90
C LYS A 206 -11.07 -29.92 47.72
N LYS A 207 -11.99 -29.01 47.37
CA LYS A 207 -13.28 -28.84 48.05
C LYS A 207 -14.22 -30.03 47.84
N ASP A 208 -14.20 -30.63 46.65
CA ASP A 208 -15.04 -31.79 46.33
C ASP A 208 -14.55 -33.12 46.94
N CYS A 209 -13.31 -33.16 47.45
CA CYS A 209 -12.68 -34.34 48.08
C CYS A 209 -12.62 -34.28 49.61
N ALA A 210 -13.25 -33.29 50.26
CA ALA A 210 -13.35 -33.24 51.72
C ALA A 210 -14.60 -34.02 52.19
N PRO A 211 -14.45 -35.16 52.90
CA PRO A 211 -15.56 -35.98 53.41
C PRO A 211 -16.27 -35.36 54.61
#